data_AF-A0A9R0RXX9-F1
#
_entry.id   AF-A0A9R0RXX9-F1
#
_cell.length_a   1.000
_cell.length_b   1.000
_cell.length_c   1.000
_cell.angle_alpha   90.00
_cell.angle_beta   90.00
_cell.angle_gamma   90.00
#
_symmetry.space_group_name_H-M   'P 1'
#
loop_
_entity.id
_entity.type
_entity.pdbx_description
1 polymer ?
#
loop_
_entity_poly.entity_id
_entity_poly.type
_entity_poly.pdbx_seq_one_letter_code
_entity_poly.pdbx_strand_id
1 'polypeptide(L)'
;MVVIAIKCPTIEVVVVDISKPRIHAWNNDTLPIYEPGLDDVVKACRGKNLFFSTDVEKHIAEADIIFVSVNTPTKTRSLGAGKAADLTYWESAAWMIADVSNSDKIDVDESTVPVKTAEAIEKILTHNNKGINYQILTNPEFPCRGHGDRRPVQARQSAHRWPGDPRGQEGCPGHQGGVRLLGVRGEHRHHQPVV
;
A
#
# COMPACT_ATOMS: atom_id res chain seq x y z
N MET A 1 6.24 -4.12 1.47
CA MET A 1 5.37 -5.25 1.92
C MET A 1 6.12 -6.52 2.35
N VAL A 2 6.91 -7.15 1.49
CA VAL A 2 7.61 -8.43 1.81
C VAL A 2 8.53 -8.32 3.04
N VAL A 3 9.20 -7.18 3.22
CA VAL A 3 10.01 -6.90 4.42
C VAL A 3 9.19 -6.87 5.70
N ILE A 4 7.93 -6.41 5.63
CA ILE A 4 7.04 -6.39 6.80
C ILE A 4 6.70 -7.82 7.20
N ALA A 5 6.38 -8.69 6.24
CA ALA A 5 6.06 -10.08 6.53
C ALA A 5 7.22 -10.82 7.22
N ILE A 6 8.48 -10.63 6.77
CA ILE A 6 9.63 -11.29 7.40
C ILE A 6 10.01 -10.69 8.75
N LYS A 7 9.82 -9.38 8.96
CA LYS A 7 10.18 -8.70 10.21
C LYS A 7 9.09 -8.79 11.28
N CYS A 8 7.85 -8.99 10.88
CA CYS A 8 6.67 -9.04 11.74
C CYS A 8 5.90 -10.36 11.52
N PRO A 9 6.40 -11.50 12.03
CA PRO A 9 5.79 -12.81 11.76
C PRO A 9 4.38 -12.99 12.34
N THR A 10 3.96 -12.13 13.27
CA THR A 10 2.62 -12.12 13.87
C THR A 10 1.61 -11.30 13.07
N ILE A 11 2.06 -10.57 12.05
CA ILE A 11 1.21 -9.74 11.19
C ILE A 11 0.93 -10.50 9.90
N GLU A 12 -0.35 -10.58 9.52
CA GLU A 12 -0.75 -11.10 8.23
C GLU A 12 -0.61 -10.00 7.17
N VAL A 13 0.13 -10.29 6.11
CA VAL A 13 0.36 -9.39 4.98
C VAL A 13 -0.24 -10.01 3.73
N VAL A 14 -1.21 -9.33 3.14
CA VAL A 14 -1.82 -9.73 1.87
C VAL A 14 -1.50 -8.68 0.81
N VAL A 15 -0.91 -9.11 -0.31
CA VAL A 15 -0.70 -8.25 -1.47
C VAL A 15 -1.77 -8.58 -2.50
N VAL A 16 -2.53 -7.57 -2.93
CA VAL A 16 -3.59 -7.71 -3.90
C VAL A 16 -3.35 -6.86 -5.14
N ASP A 17 -3.78 -7.40 -6.27
CA ASP A 17 -3.70 -6.73 -7.57
C ASP A 17 -4.82 -7.26 -8.47
N ILE A 18 -5.41 -6.37 -9.27
CA ILE A 18 -6.41 -6.72 -10.29
C ILE A 18 -5.82 -7.61 -11.39
N SER A 19 -4.49 -7.55 -11.59
CA SER A 19 -3.75 -8.33 -12.57
C SER A 19 -3.57 -9.78 -12.11
N LYS A 20 -4.49 -10.66 -12.54
CA LYS A 20 -4.37 -12.12 -12.34
C LYS A 20 -3.00 -12.68 -12.77
N PRO A 21 -2.43 -12.31 -13.93
CA PRO A 21 -1.11 -12.79 -14.32
C PRO A 21 0.00 -12.40 -13.34
N ARG A 22 -0.05 -11.17 -12.79
CA ARG A 22 0.94 -10.69 -11.82
C ARG A 22 0.83 -11.45 -10.49
N ILE A 23 -0.39 -11.63 -9.97
CA ILE A 23 -0.62 -12.42 -8.75
C ILE A 23 -0.23 -13.88 -8.95
N HIS A 24 -0.51 -14.45 -10.13
CA HIS A 24 -0.07 -15.80 -10.44
C HIS A 24 1.46 -15.92 -10.43
N ALA A 25 2.19 -14.97 -11.02
CA ALA A 25 3.64 -14.93 -10.97
C ALA A 25 4.18 -14.83 -9.52
N TRP A 26 3.57 -14.01 -8.66
CA TRP A 26 3.94 -13.91 -7.25
C TRP A 26 3.69 -15.19 -6.44
N ASN A 27 2.77 -16.03 -6.89
CA ASN A 27 2.48 -17.33 -6.27
C ASN A 27 3.32 -18.48 -6.86
N ASN A 28 4.05 -18.25 -7.95
CA ASN A 28 4.94 -19.24 -8.58
C ASN A 28 6.40 -19.08 -8.11
N ASP A 29 7.27 -20.00 -8.48
CA ASP A 29 8.70 -19.95 -8.13
C ASP A 29 9.48 -18.91 -8.93
N THR A 30 8.90 -18.39 -10.02
CA THR A 30 9.50 -17.33 -10.84
C THR A 30 8.78 -16.01 -10.55
N LEU A 31 9.37 -15.18 -9.69
CA LEU A 31 8.81 -13.87 -9.33
C LEU A 31 8.76 -12.92 -10.55
N PRO A 32 7.77 -12.01 -10.60
CA PRO A 32 7.60 -11.09 -11.73
C PRO A 32 8.65 -9.98 -11.80
N ILE A 33 9.52 -9.87 -10.79
CA ILE A 33 10.62 -8.91 -10.71
C ILE A 33 11.87 -9.62 -10.16
N TYR A 34 13.04 -9.15 -10.58
CA TYR A 34 14.31 -9.58 -10.00
C TYR A 34 14.86 -8.50 -9.09
N GLU A 35 15.06 -8.86 -7.82
CA GLU A 35 15.77 -8.05 -6.84
C GLU A 35 16.66 -9.00 -6.01
N PRO A 36 17.95 -8.69 -5.79
CA PRO A 36 18.85 -9.56 -5.03
C PRO A 36 18.30 -9.92 -3.64
N GLY A 37 18.13 -11.21 -3.38
CA GLY A 37 17.62 -11.74 -2.10
C GLY A 37 16.09 -11.70 -1.93
N LEU A 38 15.33 -11.15 -2.89
CA LEU A 38 13.86 -11.10 -2.79
C LEU A 38 13.23 -12.50 -2.80
N ASP A 39 13.74 -13.39 -3.64
CA ASP A 39 13.24 -14.77 -3.77
C ASP A 39 13.30 -15.53 -2.45
N ASP A 40 14.43 -15.43 -1.73
CA ASP A 40 14.62 -16.05 -0.42
C ASP A 40 13.62 -15.52 0.61
N VAL A 41 13.42 -14.20 0.66
CA VAL A 41 12.50 -13.57 1.61
C VAL A 41 11.05 -13.93 1.31
N VAL A 42 10.64 -13.92 0.03
CA VAL A 42 9.29 -14.32 -0.38
C VAL A 42 9.05 -15.77 -0.02
N LYS A 43 9.97 -16.69 -0.36
CA LYS A 43 9.85 -18.12 -0.03
C LYS A 43 9.78 -18.38 1.47
N ALA A 44 10.48 -17.59 2.29
CA ALA A 44 10.46 -17.74 3.73
C ALA A 44 9.08 -17.46 4.36
N CYS A 45 8.30 -16.53 3.77
CA CYS A 45 7.06 -15.99 4.36
C CYS A 45 5.79 -16.40 3.60
N ARG A 46 5.88 -16.69 2.30
CA ARG A 46 4.73 -17.01 1.44
C ARG A 46 4.00 -18.24 1.96
N GLY A 47 2.67 -18.13 2.10
CA GLY A 47 1.82 -19.19 2.64
C GLY A 47 1.88 -19.35 4.16
N LYS A 48 2.67 -18.52 4.87
CA LYS A 48 2.68 -18.46 6.35
C LYS A 48 1.96 -17.22 6.84
N ASN A 49 2.52 -16.05 6.51
CA ASN A 49 1.96 -14.74 6.84
C ASN A 49 2.05 -13.74 5.68
N LEU A 50 2.54 -14.19 4.51
CA LEU A 50 2.53 -13.43 3.26
C LEU A 50 1.64 -14.14 2.24
N PHE A 51 0.64 -13.44 1.71
CA PHE A 51 -0.31 -13.97 0.75
C PHE A 51 -0.44 -13.05 -0.46
N PHE A 52 -0.74 -13.63 -1.63
CA PHE A 52 -1.00 -12.88 -2.86
C PHE A 52 -2.36 -13.29 -3.42
N SER A 53 -3.25 -12.32 -3.64
CA SER A 53 -4.65 -12.58 -3.99
C SER A 53 -5.16 -11.60 -5.05
N THR A 54 -6.18 -12.01 -5.80
CA THR A 54 -6.93 -11.14 -6.72
C THR A 54 -8.25 -10.67 -6.11
N ASP A 55 -8.59 -11.13 -4.91
CA ASP A 55 -9.82 -10.79 -4.20
C ASP A 55 -9.63 -9.50 -3.39
N VAL A 56 -9.58 -8.37 -4.10
CA VAL A 56 -9.25 -7.06 -3.52
C VAL A 56 -10.28 -6.65 -2.46
N GLU A 57 -11.57 -6.77 -2.77
CA GLU A 57 -12.66 -6.34 -1.89
C GLU A 57 -12.66 -7.09 -0.57
N LYS A 58 -12.57 -8.43 -0.60
CA LYS A 58 -12.48 -9.23 0.61
C LYS A 58 -11.36 -8.76 1.53
N HIS A 59 -10.16 -8.55 0.97
CA HIS A 59 -9.00 -8.18 1.77
C HIS A 59 -9.04 -6.72 2.23
N ILE A 60 -9.73 -5.81 1.53
CA ILE A 60 -10.01 -4.46 2.02
C ILE A 60 -10.92 -4.53 3.25
N ALA A 61 -12.00 -5.32 3.19
CA ALA A 61 -12.94 -5.44 4.30
C ALA A 61 -12.24 -5.93 5.57
N GLU A 62 -11.36 -6.92 5.44
CA GLU A 62 -10.64 -7.55 6.55
C GLU A 62 -9.43 -6.76 7.08
N ALA A 63 -8.87 -5.82 6.32
CA ALA A 63 -7.63 -5.14 6.68
C ALA A 63 -7.81 -4.05 7.75
N ASP A 64 -6.83 -3.93 8.64
CA ASP A 64 -6.68 -2.81 9.59
C ASP A 64 -5.87 -1.67 8.97
N ILE A 65 -4.84 -2.04 8.18
CA ILE A 65 -3.91 -1.11 7.52
C ILE A 65 -3.85 -1.43 6.03
N ILE A 66 -4.05 -0.42 5.19
CA ILE A 66 -4.03 -0.56 3.74
C ILE A 66 -2.92 0.33 3.16
N PHE A 67 -1.95 -0.28 2.50
CA PHE A 67 -0.94 0.39 1.69
C PHE A 67 -1.43 0.47 0.25
N VAL A 68 -1.53 1.70 -0.26
CA VAL A 68 -1.93 1.95 -1.64
C VAL A 68 -0.67 2.25 -2.46
N SER A 69 -0.23 1.25 -3.23
CA SER A 69 0.96 1.30 -4.09
C SER A 69 0.56 1.19 -5.56
N VAL A 70 -0.35 2.08 -5.98
CA VAL A 70 -0.79 2.19 -7.39
C VAL A 70 0.10 3.13 -8.17
N ASN A 71 0.15 2.95 -9.49
CA ASN A 71 0.89 3.85 -10.36
C ASN A 71 0.16 5.20 -10.47
N THR A 72 0.91 6.29 -10.50
CA THR A 72 0.40 7.64 -10.79
C THR A 72 1.14 8.20 -12.01
N PRO A 73 0.84 7.71 -13.23
CA PRO A 73 1.56 8.11 -14.43
C PRO A 73 1.42 9.62 -14.67
N THR A 74 2.34 10.22 -15.41
CA THR A 74 2.19 11.64 -15.77
C THR A 74 0.99 11.83 -16.69
N LYS A 75 0.14 12.82 -16.40
CA LYS A 75 -1.00 13.17 -17.26
C LYS A 75 -0.53 13.43 -18.68
N THR A 76 -1.19 12.80 -19.65
CA THR A 76 -0.84 12.92 -21.07
C THR A 76 -1.68 13.96 -21.81
N ARG A 77 -2.80 14.40 -21.22
CA ARG A 77 -3.72 15.39 -21.77
C ARG A 77 -4.22 16.31 -20.65
N SER A 78 -4.80 17.46 -21.02
CA SER A 78 -5.38 18.48 -20.12
C SER A 78 -4.37 19.33 -19.31
N LEU A 79 -4.88 20.13 -18.37
CA LEU A 79 -4.07 21.01 -17.53
C LEU A 79 -3.04 20.20 -16.74
N GLY A 80 -1.77 20.57 -16.87
CA GLY A 80 -0.67 19.81 -16.27
C GLY A 80 -0.21 18.60 -17.09
N ALA A 81 -0.60 18.46 -18.36
CA ALA A 81 -0.03 17.46 -19.26
C ALA A 81 1.51 17.52 -19.27
N GLY A 82 2.16 16.37 -19.16
CA GLY A 82 3.62 16.23 -19.08
C GLY A 82 4.25 16.66 -17.76
N LYS A 83 3.47 17.13 -16.77
CA LYS A 83 3.99 17.65 -15.49
C LYS A 83 3.27 17.14 -14.25
N ALA A 84 1.94 17.01 -14.31
CA ALA A 84 1.11 16.58 -13.19
C ALA A 84 0.93 15.06 -13.21
N ALA A 85 0.81 14.47 -12.03
CA ALA A 85 0.46 13.07 -11.90
C ALA A 85 -1.03 12.86 -12.18
N ASP A 86 -1.33 11.72 -12.79
CA ASP A 86 -2.67 11.19 -12.97
C ASP A 86 -3.05 10.37 -11.73
N LEU A 87 -4.06 10.84 -11.00
CA LEU A 87 -4.53 10.24 -9.76
C LEU A 87 -5.68 9.25 -10.00
N THR A 88 -6.08 8.98 -11.25
CA THR A 88 -7.24 8.12 -11.57
C THR A 88 -7.21 6.77 -10.86
N TYR A 89 -6.05 6.10 -10.82
CA TYR A 89 -5.92 4.81 -10.15
C TYR A 89 -5.99 4.93 -8.62
N TRP A 90 -5.50 6.04 -8.07
CA TRP A 90 -5.58 6.29 -6.64
C TRP A 90 -7.02 6.58 -6.25
N GLU A 91 -7.70 7.49 -6.95
CA GLU A 91 -9.12 7.79 -6.73
C GLU A 91 -9.97 6.52 -6.84
N SER A 92 -9.72 5.66 -7.83
CA SER A 92 -10.40 4.37 -7.96
C SER A 92 -10.16 3.43 -6.76
N ALA A 93 -8.94 3.40 -6.21
CA ALA A 93 -8.64 2.62 -5.01
C ALA A 93 -9.35 3.21 -3.77
N ALA A 94 -9.34 4.54 -3.62
CA ALA A 94 -10.02 5.23 -2.54
C ALA A 94 -11.54 4.95 -2.53
N TRP A 95 -12.18 5.00 -3.70
CA TRP A 95 -13.60 4.66 -3.83
C TRP A 95 -13.88 3.21 -3.42
N MET A 96 -13.05 2.26 -3.88
CA MET A 96 -13.20 0.85 -3.50
C MET A 96 -13.00 0.64 -2.00
N ILE A 97 -12.03 1.32 -1.38
CA ILE A 97 -11.80 1.28 0.06
C ILE A 97 -13.03 1.82 0.79
N ALA A 98 -13.55 2.99 0.41
CA ALA A 98 -14.74 3.58 1.03
C ALA A 98 -15.99 2.67 0.91
N ASP A 99 -16.17 2.02 -0.24
CA ASP A 99 -17.34 1.19 -0.53
C ASP A 99 -17.32 -0.15 0.19
N VAL A 100 -16.15 -0.74 0.40
CA VAL A 100 -16.02 -2.10 0.95
C VAL A 100 -15.71 -2.09 2.45
N SER A 101 -15.11 -1.02 2.96
CA SER A 101 -14.79 -0.91 4.39
C SER A 101 -16.04 -0.99 5.27
N ASN A 102 -15.89 -1.73 6.37
CA ASN A 102 -16.90 -1.98 7.41
C ASN A 102 -16.38 -1.69 8.84
N SER A 103 -15.12 -1.28 8.97
CA SER A 103 -14.42 -0.98 10.22
C SER A 103 -13.43 0.17 9.99
N ASP A 104 -12.98 0.80 11.07
CA ASP A 104 -11.96 1.86 11.03
C ASP A 104 -10.64 1.35 10.44
N LYS A 105 -10.00 2.16 9.58
CA LYS A 105 -8.80 1.77 8.85
C LYS A 105 -7.72 2.84 8.83
N ILE A 106 -6.48 2.42 8.68
CA ILE A 106 -5.34 3.29 8.39
C ILE A 106 -4.94 3.12 6.92
N ASP A 107 -5.09 4.16 6.13
CA ASP A 107 -4.66 4.21 4.74
C ASP A 107 -3.27 4.83 4.63
N VAL A 108 -2.34 4.11 4.03
CA VAL A 108 -0.94 4.52 3.86
C VAL A 108 -0.67 4.72 2.37
N ASP A 109 -0.46 5.98 1.99
CA ASP A 109 0.01 6.33 0.66
C ASP A 109 1.52 6.09 0.55
N GLU A 110 1.91 5.17 -0.33
CA GLU A 110 3.30 4.81 -0.59
C GLU A 110 3.91 5.57 -1.78
N SER A 111 3.07 6.30 -2.52
CA SER A 111 3.45 6.90 -3.79
C SER A 111 4.25 8.20 -3.65
N THR A 112 5.02 8.56 -4.69
CA THR A 112 5.90 9.74 -4.71
C THR A 112 5.18 11.02 -5.18
N VAL A 113 3.84 11.04 -5.15
CA VAL A 113 3.03 12.16 -5.65
C VAL A 113 3.06 13.35 -4.68
N PRO A 114 2.90 14.59 -5.18
CA PRO A 114 3.08 15.80 -4.38
C PRO A 114 2.01 16.01 -3.30
N VAL A 115 2.37 16.88 -2.36
CA VAL A 115 1.55 17.43 -1.27
C VAL A 115 0.18 17.88 -1.80
N LYS A 116 -0.91 17.37 -1.18
CA LYS A 116 -2.37 17.56 -1.42
C LYS A 116 -3.15 16.33 -1.90
N THR A 117 -2.49 15.23 -2.25
CA THR A 117 -3.18 13.96 -2.54
C THR A 117 -3.99 13.46 -1.34
N ALA A 118 -3.42 13.56 -0.13
CA ALA A 118 -4.09 13.15 1.11
C ALA A 118 -5.43 13.88 1.36
N GLU A 119 -5.53 15.18 1.09
CA GLU A 119 -6.78 15.94 1.26
C GLU A 119 -7.88 15.50 0.27
N ALA A 120 -7.50 15.15 -0.96
CA ALA A 120 -8.44 14.64 -1.95
C ALA A 120 -8.96 13.25 -1.57
N ILE A 121 -8.06 12.41 -1.04
CA ILE A 121 -8.39 11.07 -0.56
C ILE A 121 -9.33 11.14 0.64
N GLU A 122 -9.03 12.01 1.61
CA GLU A 122 -9.86 12.20 2.80
C GLU A 122 -11.30 12.54 2.42
N LYS A 123 -11.48 13.40 1.42
CA LYS A 123 -12.80 13.74 0.90
C LYS A 123 -13.53 12.55 0.27
N ILE A 124 -12.82 11.66 -0.42
CA ILE A 124 -13.42 10.46 -1.02
C ILE A 124 -13.82 9.47 0.07
N LEU A 125 -12.91 9.17 1.00
CA LEU A 125 -13.13 8.21 2.08
C LEU A 125 -14.26 8.66 3.03
N THR A 126 -14.37 9.96 3.28
CA THR A 126 -15.44 10.54 4.12
C THR A 126 -16.75 10.80 3.36
N HIS A 127 -16.75 10.71 2.02
CA HIS A 127 -17.96 10.93 1.21
C HIS A 127 -19.04 9.90 1.52
N ASN A 128 -18.64 8.64 1.70
CA ASN A 128 -19.53 7.54 2.01
C ASN A 128 -19.61 7.35 3.54
N ASN A 129 -20.29 8.29 4.22
CA ASN A 129 -20.33 8.34 5.68
C ASN A 129 -21.08 7.13 6.29
N LYS A 130 -20.34 6.06 6.54
CA LYS A 130 -20.78 4.85 7.24
C LYS A 130 -20.49 4.89 8.76
N GLY A 131 -20.06 6.03 9.29
CA GLY A 131 -19.55 6.14 10.66
C GLY A 131 -18.19 5.45 10.87
N ILE A 132 -17.43 5.26 9.78
CA ILE A 132 -16.08 4.67 9.77
C ILE A 132 -15.04 5.79 9.81
N ASN A 133 -14.03 5.64 10.65
CA ASN A 133 -12.90 6.56 10.73
C ASN A 133 -11.74 6.07 9.87
N TYR A 134 -11.19 6.98 9.05
CA TYR A 134 -9.99 6.74 8.26
C TYR A 134 -8.85 7.64 8.75
N GLN A 135 -7.66 7.05 8.89
CA GLN A 135 -6.43 7.81 9.13
C GLN A 135 -5.53 7.68 7.92
N ILE A 136 -5.17 8.80 7.30
CA ILE A 136 -4.31 8.82 6.11
C ILE A 136 -2.89 9.16 6.52
N LEU A 137 -1.96 8.27 6.21
CA LEU A 137 -0.51 8.44 6.42
C LEU A 137 0.21 8.47 5.08
N THR A 138 1.33 9.18 5.01
CA THR A 138 2.21 9.15 3.83
C THR A 138 3.52 8.48 4.22
N ASN A 139 3.85 7.38 3.55
CA ASN A 139 5.08 6.62 3.72
C ASN A 139 5.82 6.52 2.39
N PRO A 140 6.50 7.60 1.95
CA PRO A 140 7.12 7.61 0.63
C PRO A 140 8.21 6.53 0.54
N GLU A 141 8.11 5.67 -0.47
CA GLU A 141 9.17 4.70 -0.76
C GLU A 141 10.37 5.37 -1.44
N PHE A 142 11.58 5.11 -0.92
CA PHE A 142 12.86 5.51 -1.52
C PHE A 142 13.63 4.27 -2.01
N PRO A 143 13.22 3.61 -3.10
CA PRO A 143 13.93 2.46 -3.62
C PRO A 143 15.21 2.93 -4.35
N CYS A 144 16.38 2.49 -3.87
CA CYS A 144 17.63 2.66 -4.60
C CYS A 144 17.74 1.55 -5.65
N ARG A 145 17.50 1.86 -6.93
CA ARG A 145 17.85 0.95 -8.02
C ARG A 145 19.37 0.80 -8.08
N GLY A 146 19.83 -0.45 -7.98
CA GLY A 146 21.21 -0.95 -8.03
C GLY A 146 22.33 0.05 -8.31
N HIS A 147 23.06 0.42 -7.25
CA HIS A 147 24.52 0.53 -7.28
C HIS A 147 25.03 0.03 -5.92
N GLY A 148 26.11 -0.76 -5.92
CA GLY A 148 26.63 -1.48 -4.76
C GLY A 148 27.22 -0.60 -3.66
N ASP A 149 26.39 0.21 -3.00
CA ASP A 149 26.74 0.88 -1.74
C ASP A 149 25.87 0.34 -0.61
N ARG A 150 26.52 -0.36 0.34
CA ARG A 150 25.92 -0.98 1.51
C ARG A 150 25.60 0.07 2.58
N ARG A 151 24.65 0.96 2.32
CA ARG A 151 24.11 1.83 3.37
C ARG A 151 22.60 1.66 3.52
N PRO A 152 22.09 1.32 4.71
CA PRO A 152 20.67 1.37 4.97
C PRO A 152 20.20 2.82 4.83
N VAL A 153 19.32 3.08 3.88
CA VAL A 153 18.62 4.36 3.79
C VAL A 153 17.72 4.44 5.03
N GLN A 154 18.13 5.24 5.99
CA GLN A 154 17.32 5.54 7.16
C GLN A 154 16.19 6.46 6.69
N ALA A 155 14.99 5.89 6.56
CA ALA A 155 13.79 6.67 6.30
C ALA A 155 13.66 7.75 7.39
N ARG A 156 13.76 9.02 7.02
CA ARG A 156 13.36 10.11 7.91
C ARG A 156 11.84 10.01 8.04
N GLN A 157 11.39 9.54 9.19
CA GLN A 157 9.99 9.56 9.58
C GLN A 157 9.53 11.03 9.63
N SER A 158 8.69 11.43 8.69
CA SER A 158 7.84 12.61 8.87
C SER A 158 6.74 12.23 9.87
N ALA A 159 6.94 12.60 11.12
CA ALA A 159 5.93 12.42 12.16
C ALA A 159 4.73 13.33 11.87
N HIS A 160 3.58 12.75 11.51
CA HIS A 160 2.29 13.43 11.64
C HIS A 160 1.69 13.12 13.01
N ARG A 161 1.26 14.18 13.69
CA ARG A 161 0.81 14.23 15.08
C ARG A 161 -0.62 13.69 15.19
N TRP A 162 -0.85 12.78 16.14
CA TRP A 162 -2.16 12.33 16.60
C TRP A 162 -3.01 13.52 17.10
N PRO A 163 -4.09 13.93 16.42
CA PRO A 163 -4.97 14.99 16.92
C PRO A 163 -6.08 14.32 17.74
N GLY A 164 -5.78 13.97 19.00
CA GLY A 164 -6.80 13.38 19.87
C GLY A 164 -6.37 12.75 21.20
N ASP A 165 -5.16 13.00 21.73
CA ASP A 165 -4.75 12.42 23.02
C ASP A 165 -4.37 13.50 24.04
N PRO A 166 -5.26 13.85 24.98
CA PRO A 166 -4.93 14.71 26.12
C PRO A 166 -4.19 13.96 27.24
N ARG A 167 -3.97 12.65 27.14
CA ARG A 167 -3.40 11.81 28.20
C ARG A 167 -2.51 10.74 27.59
N GLY A 168 -1.23 11.09 27.39
CA GLY A 168 -0.19 10.13 27.06
C GLY A 168 -0.18 8.95 28.03
N GLN A 169 -0.85 7.87 27.65
CA GLN A 169 -0.84 6.55 28.29
C GLN A 169 -1.58 5.55 27.38
N GLU A 170 -0.80 4.63 26.82
CA GLU A 170 -1.08 3.26 26.42
C GLU A 170 -2.43 2.90 25.74
N GLY A 171 -2.30 2.41 24.50
CA GLY A 171 -3.12 1.31 23.97
C GLY A 171 -4.47 1.71 23.38
N CYS A 172 -4.61 1.56 22.07
CA CYS A 172 -5.93 1.50 21.44
C CYS A 172 -6.72 0.33 22.06
N PRO A 173 -7.92 0.56 22.60
CA PRO A 173 -8.70 -0.49 23.22
C PRO A 173 -9.34 -1.38 22.13
N GLY A 174 -9.06 -2.68 22.17
CA GLY A 174 -10.03 -3.69 21.74
C GLY A 174 -9.99 -4.21 20.29
N HIS A 175 -8.81 -4.48 19.71
CA HIS A 175 -8.72 -5.46 18.62
C HIS A 175 -7.98 -6.72 19.12
N GLN A 176 -8.77 -7.75 19.47
CA GLN A 176 -8.26 -9.12 19.67
C GLN A 176 -8.08 -9.88 18.33
N GLY A 177 -8.21 -9.19 17.18
CA GLY A 177 -7.80 -9.69 15.88
C GLY A 177 -6.37 -9.28 15.58
N GLY A 178 -5.54 -10.20 15.10
CA GLY A 178 -4.17 -9.87 14.67
C GLY A 178 -4.19 -8.81 13.56
N VAL A 179 -3.21 -7.91 13.57
CA VAL A 179 -3.09 -6.82 12.58
C VAL A 179 -2.98 -7.41 11.17
N ARG A 180 -3.89 -7.00 10.28
CA ARG A 180 -3.90 -7.37 8.86
C ARG A 180 -3.50 -6.17 8.01
N LEU A 181 -2.54 -6.41 7.12
CA LEU A 181 -1.97 -5.41 6.25
C LEU A 181 -2.23 -5.77 4.79
N LEU A 182 -2.83 -4.85 4.05
CA LEU A 182 -3.10 -5.01 2.63
C LEU A 182 -2.16 -4.15 1.79
N GLY A 183 -1.52 -4.69 0.76
CA GLY A 183 -0.83 -3.92 -0.27
C GLY A 183 -1.60 -3.94 -1.59
N VAL A 184 -2.12 -2.81 -2.06
CA VAL A 184 -2.88 -2.70 -3.31
C VAL A 184 -1.97 -2.23 -4.45
N ARG A 185 -1.83 -3.03 -5.51
CA ARG A 185 -1.10 -2.65 -6.73
C ARG A 185 -2.05 -2.51 -7.94
N GLY A 186 -1.75 -1.52 -8.79
CA GLY A 186 -2.49 -1.20 -10.02
C GLY A 186 -1.74 -1.51 -11.32
N GLU A 187 -2.44 -1.42 -12.45
CA GLU A 187 -1.94 -1.79 -13.79
C GLU A 187 -0.69 -1.00 -14.23
N HIS A 188 0.18 -1.69 -14.96
CA HIS A 188 1.28 -1.12 -15.75
C HIS A 188 1.00 -1.47 -17.22
N ARG A 189 0.24 -0.65 -17.94
CA ARG A 189 0.18 -0.75 -19.41
C ARG A 189 1.38 -0.02 -19.98
N HIS A 190 2.53 -0.66 -19.98
CA HIS A 190 3.57 -0.50 -20.99
C HIS A 190 4.60 -1.60 -20.76
N HIS A 191 4.76 -2.47 -21.75
CA HIS A 191 5.97 -3.27 -21.91
C HIS A 191 7.16 -2.30 -21.90
N GLN A 192 7.96 -2.29 -20.84
CA GLN A 192 9.35 -1.90 -20.95
C GLN A 192 10.19 -3.16 -20.83
N PRO A 193 11.10 -3.41 -21.79
CA PRO A 193 12.06 -4.50 -21.67
C PRO A 193 12.97 -4.18 -20.48
N VAL A 194 13.15 -5.16 -19.61
CA VAL A 194 14.21 -5.13 -18.61
C VAL A 194 15.52 -5.30 -19.39
N VAL A 195 16.31 -4.23 -19.46
CA VAL A 195 17.75 -4.30 -19.70
C VAL A 195 18.43 -4.29 -18.34
#